data_AF-A0A851MUH5-F1
#
_entry.id   AF-A0A851MUH5-F1
#
_cell.length_a   1.000
_cell.length_b   1.000
_cell.length_c   1.000
_cell.angle_alpha   90.00
_cell.angle_beta   90.00
_cell.angle_gamma   90.00
#
_symmetry.space_group_name_H-M   'P 1'
#
loop_
_entity.id
_entity.type
_entity.pdbx_description
1 polymer ?
#
loop_
_entity_poly.entity_id
_entity_poly.type
_entity_poly.pdbx_seq_one_letter_code
_entity_poly.pdbx_strand_id
1 'polypeptide(L)' 'VKHTTGIPRVSTGQAIVERANRTLKEYLEKQKDPDTVDPVTRLSKVLFTLNFLSLAADAEQPPVVIH' A
#
# COMPACT_ATOMS: atom_id res chain seq x y z
N VAL A 1 -5.87 20.20 13.42
CA VAL A 1 -6.38 19.01 12.69
C VAL A 1 -7.86 18.87 12.99
N LYS A 2 -8.71 18.56 11.99
CA LYS A 2 -10.13 18.23 12.22
C LYS A 2 -10.28 16.71 12.09
N HIS A 3 -10.88 16.08 13.09
CA HIS A 3 -11.12 14.63 13.09
C HIS A 3 -12.54 14.34 12.59
N THR A 4 -12.65 13.37 11.70
CA THR A 4 -13.92 12.85 11.17
C THR A 4 -13.86 11.33 11.23
N THR A 5 -14.86 10.72 11.85
CA THR A 5 -15.00 9.26 11.93
C THR A 5 -16.11 8.80 11.00
N GLY A 6 -15.92 7.66 10.33
CA GLY A 6 -16.94 7.04 9.48
C GLY A 6 -18.09 6.43 10.28
N ILE A 7 -19.03 5.82 9.56
CA ILE A 7 -20.17 5.11 10.15
C ILE A 7 -19.64 3.89 10.94
N PRO A 8 -20.05 3.69 12.22
CA PRO A 8 -19.61 2.54 13.00
C PRO A 8 -19.90 1.21 12.28
N ARG A 9 -18.91 0.30 12.28
CA ARG A 9 -18.99 -1.05 11.67
C ARG A 9 -19.20 -1.07 10.14
N VAL A 10 -19.15 0.08 9.45
CA VAL A 10 -19.29 0.17 7.99
C VAL A 10 -18.03 0.79 7.40
N SER A 11 -17.16 -0.04 6.83
CA SER A 11 -15.83 0.39 6.34
C SER A 11 -15.83 0.99 4.93
N THR A 12 -16.97 1.01 4.22
CA THR A 12 -17.07 1.49 2.83
C THR A 12 -16.61 2.94 2.66
N GLY A 13 -16.77 3.79 3.69
CA GLY A 13 -16.23 5.15 3.72
C GLY A 13 -14.69 5.25 3.75
N GLN A 14 -13.99 4.12 3.88
CA GLN A 14 -12.52 4.00 3.86
C GLN A 14 -12.03 2.98 2.81
N ALA A 15 -12.88 2.57 1.86
CA ALA A 15 -12.57 1.50 0.90
C ALA A 15 -11.28 1.72 0.07
N ILE A 16 -10.86 2.98 -0.15
CA ILE A 16 -9.58 3.30 -0.81
C ILE A 16 -8.40 2.85 0.06
N VAL A 17 -8.44 3.13 1.37
CA VAL A 17 -7.41 2.72 2.33
C VAL A 17 -7.41 1.20 2.49
N GLU A 18 -8.58 0.55 2.52
CA GLU A 18 -8.68 -0.91 2.57
C GLU A 18 -8.11 -1.57 1.31
N ARG A 19 -8.33 -0.99 0.11
CA ARG A 19 -7.72 -1.45 -1.14
C ARG A 19 -6.20 -1.30 -1.11
N ALA A 20 -5.68 -0.15 -0.69
CA ALA A 20 -4.24 0.08 -0.56
C ALA A 20 -3.59 -0.91 0.42
N ASN A 21 -4.23 -1.17 1.57
CA ASN A 21 -3.78 -2.17 2.54
C ASN A 21 -3.78 -3.60 1.98
N ARG A 22 -4.70 -3.93 1.07
CA ARG A 22 -4.69 -5.22 0.36
C ARG A 22 -3.48 -5.33 -0.57
N THR A 23 -3.26 -4.32 -1.41
CA THR A 23 -2.12 -4.27 -2.34
C THR A 23 -0.78 -4.31 -1.58
N LEU A 24 -0.66 -3.63 -0.45
CA LEU A 24 0.52 -3.69 0.42
C LEU A 24 0.81 -5.14 0.89
N LYS A 25 -0.23 -5.86 1.36
CA LYS A 25 -0.09 -7.27 1.76
C LYS A 25 0.29 -8.16 0.60
N GLU A 26 -0.35 -8.01 -0.57
CA GLU A 26 0.00 -8.78 -1.77
C GLU A 26 1.46 -8.58 -2.21
N TYR A 27 2.04 -7.39 -2.01
CA TYR A 27 3.46 -7.14 -2.30
C TYR A 27 4.40 -7.67 -1.20
N LEU A 28 3.97 -7.69 0.07
CA LEU A 28 4.72 -8.33 1.16
C LEU A 28 4.83 -9.85 0.97
N GLU A 29 3.78 -10.51 0.48
CA GLU A 29 3.78 -11.95 0.19
C GLU A 29 4.63 -12.31 -1.06
N LYS A 30 4.80 -11.38 -1.99
CA LYS A 30 5.63 -11.58 -3.21
C LYS A 30 7.13 -11.46 -2.98
N GLN A 31 7.58 -11.11 -1.78
CA GLN A 31 9.01 -10.98 -1.48
C GLN A 31 9.67 -12.36 -1.34
N LYS A 32 10.84 -12.51 -1.97
CA LYS A 32 11.48 -13.82 -2.15
C LYS A 32 12.02 -14.46 -0.86
N ASP A 33 12.21 -13.66 0.19
CA ASP A 33 12.82 -14.04 1.47
C ASP A 33 12.13 -13.26 2.62
N PRO A 34 10.91 -13.65 3.04
CA PRO A 34 10.08 -12.86 3.94
C PRO A 34 10.50 -12.91 5.43
N ASP A 35 11.23 -13.96 5.83
CA ASP A 35 11.51 -14.29 7.25
C ASP A 35 12.96 -14.02 7.68
N THR A 36 13.87 -13.82 6.72
CA THR A 36 15.30 -13.54 6.96
C THR A 36 15.66 -12.05 6.95
N VAL A 37 14.69 -11.18 6.66
CA VAL A 37 14.85 -9.72 6.60
C VAL A 37 14.09 -9.07 7.75
N ASP A 38 14.72 -8.11 8.43
CA ASP A 38 14.08 -7.26 9.44
C ASP A 38 12.72 -6.70 8.95
N PRO A 39 11.63 -6.79 9.75
CA PRO A 39 10.30 -6.36 9.32
C PRO A 39 10.20 -4.91 8.83
N VAL A 40 10.97 -3.98 9.40
CA VAL A 40 10.97 -2.57 8.98
C VAL A 40 11.62 -2.41 7.61
N THR A 41 12.75 -3.08 7.40
CA THR A 41 13.48 -3.16 6.12
C THR A 41 12.62 -3.84 5.05
N ARG A 42 11.90 -4.91 5.42
CA ARG A 42 10.95 -5.63 4.57
C ARG A 42 9.81 -4.72 4.10
N LEU A 43 9.20 -3.97 5.02
CA LEU A 43 8.14 -3.00 4.72
C LEU A 43 8.64 -1.83 3.88
N SER A 44 9.82 -1.28 4.21
CA SER A 44 10.45 -0.17 3.47
C SER A 44 10.69 -0.54 2.00
N LYS A 45 11.11 -1.77 1.72
CA LYS A 45 11.24 -2.29 0.34
C LYS A 45 9.90 -2.33 -0.41
N VAL A 46 8.82 -2.80 0.24
CA VAL A 46 7.47 -2.81 -0.39
C VAL A 46 6.98 -1.40 -0.64
N LEU A 47 7.11 -0.50 0.34
CA LEU A 47 6.71 0.90 0.20
C LEU A 47 7.51 1.60 -0.91
N PHE A 48 8.82 1.34 -1.01
CA PHE A 48 9.62 1.88 -2.11
C PHE A 48 9.15 1.35 -3.48
N THR A 49 8.91 0.03 -3.61
CA THR A 49 8.39 -0.52 -4.87
C THR A 49 7.02 0.06 -5.23
N LEU A 50 6.09 0.15 -4.29
CA LEU A 50 4.74 0.68 -4.54
C LEU A 50 4.73 2.18 -4.88
N ASN A 51 5.58 2.97 -4.21
CA ASN A 51 5.63 4.43 -4.40
C ASN A 51 6.66 4.89 -5.42
N PHE A 52 7.41 4.02 -6.12
CA PHE A 52 8.42 4.47 -7.10
C PHE A 52 8.59 3.54 -8.32
N LEU A 53 8.28 2.24 -8.19
CA LEU A 53 8.56 1.23 -9.22
C LEU A 53 7.30 0.54 -9.77
N SER A 54 6.14 0.79 -9.15
CA SER A 54 4.87 0.19 -9.54
C SER A 54 4.27 0.95 -10.73
N LEU A 55 4.62 0.55 -11.96
CA LEU A 55 3.95 1.02 -13.16
C LEU A 55 2.46 0.63 -13.08
N ALA A 56 1.59 1.61 -12.84
CA ALA A 56 0.15 1.40 -12.74
C ALA A 56 -0.39 0.94 -14.11
N ALA A 57 -0.77 -0.34 -14.21
CA ALA A 57 -1.35 -0.91 -15.42
C ALA A 57 -2.76 -0.39 -15.74
N ASP A 58 -3.36 0.39 -14.83
CA ASP A 58 -4.66 1.05 -15.01
C ASP A 58 -4.76 2.30 -14.10
N ALA A 59 -5.31 3.40 -14.65
CA ALA A 59 -5.65 4.70 -14.01
C ALA A 59 -4.55 5.72 -13.59
N GLU A 60 -4.28 6.66 -14.51
CA GLU A 60 -4.13 8.13 -14.34
C GLU A 60 -3.10 8.78 -13.37
N GLN A 61 -2.93 8.33 -12.11
CA GLN A 61 -2.06 9.04 -11.15
C GLN A 61 -1.12 8.12 -10.33
N PRO A 62 0.15 8.54 -10.13
CA PRO A 62 1.22 7.75 -10.74
C PRO A 62 2.28 7.20 -9.75
N PRO A 63 3.22 6.34 -10.20
CA PRO A 63 4.29 5.69 -9.42
C PRO A 63 4.78 6.38 -8.12
N VAL A 64 5.61 7.43 -8.19
CA VAL A 64 5.81 8.47 -7.13
C VAL A 64 5.09 9.79 -7.45
N VAL A 65 4.16 9.80 -8.42
CA VAL A 65 4.29 10.58 -9.67
C VAL A 65 5.29 9.91 -10.62
N ILE A 66 5.14 10.02 -11.96
CA ILE A 66 5.65 8.97 -12.88
C ILE A 66 7.13 8.60 -12.65
N HIS A 67 7.98 9.62 -12.49
CA HIS A 67 9.41 9.67 -12.18
C HIS A 67 9.87 9.27 -10.76
#